data_AF-J3NFQ8-F1
#
_entry.id   AF-J3NFQ8-F1
#
_cell.length_a   1.000
_cell.length_b   1.000
_cell.length_c   1.000
_cell.angle_alpha   90.00
_cell.angle_beta   90.00
_cell.angle_gamma   90.00
#
_symmetry.space_group_name_H-M   'P 1'
#
loop_
_entity.id
_entity.type
_entity.pdbx_description
1 polymer ?
#
loop_
_entity_poly.entity_id
_entity_poly.type
_entity_poly.pdbx_seq_one_letter_code
_entity_poly.pdbx_strand_id
1 'polypeptide(L)'
;MAREAAERREKKEKRLRELQVYFLWMLPFCGFGKLYAFDTIVLVHNNTLTESDLNILAVCHFRGQPYVVIRSQADTHIRNKAEDRGMPVSEALQRYINEVHQEKQNATVKDIENVGPELSSSLDDFIVSKMGIFQLVTGSAPPSDECAQVIEEESFLRRLGLI
;
A
#
# COMPACT_ATOMS: atom_id res chain seq x y z
N MET A 1 27.50 -21.59 12.20
CA MET A 1 26.02 -21.67 12.21
C MET A 1 25.39 -20.59 13.10
N ALA A 2 25.70 -20.47 14.40
CA ALA A 2 25.08 -19.45 15.26
C ALA A 2 25.43 -17.98 14.91
N ARG A 3 26.61 -17.73 14.34
CA ARG A 3 27.11 -16.39 14.03
C ARG A 3 26.43 -15.74 12.81
N GLU A 4 26.15 -16.52 11.77
CA GLU A 4 25.41 -16.06 10.58
C GLU A 4 23.94 -15.73 10.88
N ALA A 5 23.33 -16.45 11.83
CA ALA A 5 21.96 -16.17 12.25
C ALA A 5 21.85 -14.81 12.98
N ALA A 6 22.87 -14.43 13.75
CA ALA A 6 22.93 -13.15 14.44
C ALA A 6 23.10 -11.97 13.47
N GLU A 7 24.00 -12.09 12.49
CA GLU A 7 24.20 -11.06 11.45
C GLU A 7 22.94 -10.83 10.60
N ARG A 8 22.23 -11.91 10.25
CA ARG A 8 20.96 -11.80 9.51
C ARG A 8 19.87 -11.11 10.32
N ARG A 9 19.87 -11.27 11.64
CA ARG A 9 18.90 -10.66 12.56
C ARG A 9 19.16 -9.16 12.72
N GLU A 10 20.43 -8.76 12.88
CA GLU A 10 20.84 -7.36 12.98
C GLU A 10 20.58 -6.58 11.67
N LYS A 11 20.85 -7.21 10.52
CA LYS A 11 20.56 -6.61 9.20
C LYS A 11 19.06 -6.44 8.95
N LYS A 12 18.22 -7.35 9.44
CA LYS A 12 16.76 -7.23 9.43
C LYS A 12 16.26 -6.11 10.34
N GLU A 13 16.81 -6.01 11.55
CA GLU A 13 16.45 -4.95 12.50
C GLU A 13 16.81 -3.56 11.98
N LYS A 14 17.95 -3.43 11.30
CA LYS A 14 18.37 -2.17 10.69
C LYS A 14 17.43 -1.74 9.55
N ARG A 15 17.04 -2.67 8.68
CA ARG A 15 16.05 -2.43 7.61
C ARG A 15 14.66 -2.08 8.15
N LEU A 16 14.25 -2.72 9.24
CA LEU A 16 12.98 -2.40 9.91
C LEU A 16 12.98 -1.00 10.50
N ARG A 17 14.09 -0.58 11.15
CA ARG A 17 14.22 0.79 11.67
C ARG A 17 14.24 1.81 10.55
N GLU A 18 14.89 1.52 9.42
CA GLU A 18 14.84 2.38 8.23
C GLU A 18 13.39 2.51 7.71
N LEU A 19 12.68 1.40 7.51
CA LEU A 19 11.26 1.39 7.11
C LEU A 19 10.35 2.13 8.11
N GLN A 20 10.59 1.96 9.41
CA GLN A 20 9.80 2.61 10.46
C GLN A 20 10.06 4.12 10.54
N VAL A 21 11.27 4.57 10.20
CA VAL A 21 11.62 5.99 10.05
C VAL A 21 10.96 6.59 8.81
N TYR A 22 10.89 5.86 7.70
CA TYR A 22 10.13 6.29 6.51
C TYR A 22 8.62 6.41 6.81
N PHE A 23 8.08 5.54 7.65
CA PHE A 23 6.65 5.56 8.01
C PHE A 23 6.26 6.66 9.02
N LEU A 24 7.22 7.24 9.75
CA LEU A 24 6.93 8.16 10.87
C LEU A 24 7.16 9.65 10.54
N TRP A 25 7.71 9.99 9.36
CA TRP A 25 8.04 11.38 9.01
C TRP A 25 7.23 12.01 7.85
N MET A 26 6.23 11.30 7.32
CA MET A 26 5.32 11.88 6.32
C MET A 26 4.08 12.47 6.98
N LEU A 27 4.19 13.75 7.34
CA LEU A 27 3.18 14.83 7.43
C LEU A 27 3.54 15.75 8.62
N PRO A 28 3.65 17.10 8.49
CA PRO A 28 3.26 17.97 7.37
C PRO A 28 4.31 19.09 7.10
N PHE A 29 5.25 18.93 6.17
CA PHE A 29 6.07 20.06 5.66
C PHE A 29 6.78 19.69 4.36
N CYS A 30 6.06 19.64 3.24
CA CYS A 30 6.71 19.64 1.94
C CYS A 30 6.00 20.58 0.99
N GLY A 31 6.52 21.81 0.92
CA GLY A 31 6.28 22.70 -0.21
C GLY A 31 6.79 22.06 -1.51
N PHE A 32 6.13 22.44 -2.61
CA PHE A 32 6.19 21.92 -3.99
C PHE A 32 7.56 21.59 -4.62
N GLY A 33 8.70 21.79 -3.96
CA GLY A 33 10.05 21.72 -4.53
C GLY A 33 10.87 20.44 -4.27
N LYS A 34 10.39 19.45 -3.51
CA LYS A 34 11.22 18.30 -3.08
C LYS A 34 10.84 16.93 -3.68
N LEU A 35 9.89 16.86 -4.60
CA LEU A 35 9.49 15.58 -5.22
C LEU A 35 10.65 14.88 -5.97
N TYR A 36 11.65 15.64 -6.44
CA TYR A 36 12.84 15.12 -7.12
C TYR A 36 13.85 14.39 -6.21
N ALA A 37 13.64 14.37 -4.90
CA ALA A 37 14.57 13.71 -3.98
C ALA A 37 14.32 12.20 -3.84
N PHE A 38 13.27 11.67 -4.47
CA PHE A 38 12.82 10.29 -4.28
C PHE A 38 12.78 9.53 -5.61
N ASP A 39 13.31 8.31 -5.61
CA ASP A 39 13.31 7.43 -6.79
C ASP A 39 11.89 6.95 -7.15
N THR A 40 10.99 6.86 -6.17
CA THR A 40 9.59 6.46 -6.35
C THR A 40 8.73 7.11 -5.27
N ILE A 41 7.56 7.61 -5.66
CA ILE A 41 6.57 8.18 -4.74
C ILE A 41 5.58 7.09 -4.35
N VAL A 42 5.38 6.87 -3.05
CA VAL A 42 4.34 5.98 -2.54
C VAL A 42 3.21 6.81 -1.97
N LEU A 43 2.05 6.78 -2.63
CA LEU A 43 0.84 7.44 -2.16
C LEU A 43 0.04 6.47 -1.28
N VAL A 44 -0.22 6.85 -0.03
CA VAL A 44 -0.95 6.03 0.93
C VAL A 44 -2.34 6.61 1.14
N HIS A 45 -3.37 5.81 0.89
CA HIS A 45 -4.76 6.17 1.20
C HIS A 45 -5.44 5.05 2.01
N ASN A 46 -6.60 5.33 2.61
CA ASN A 46 -7.31 4.35 3.45
C ASN A 46 -8.56 3.81 2.76
N ASN A 47 -9.44 4.69 2.29
CA ASN A 47 -10.76 4.29 1.80
C ASN A 47 -11.07 4.76 0.37
N THR A 48 -10.81 6.01 0.02
CA THR A 48 -11.09 6.51 -1.32
C THR A 48 -10.04 7.54 -1.66
N LEU A 49 -9.53 7.48 -2.89
CA LEU A 49 -8.68 8.53 -3.41
C LEU A 49 -9.47 9.84 -3.44
N THR A 50 -8.92 10.87 -2.80
CA THR A 50 -9.49 12.21 -2.83
C THR A 50 -9.08 12.94 -4.10
N GLU A 51 -9.76 14.02 -4.45
CA GLU A 51 -9.37 14.88 -5.58
C GLU A 51 -7.93 15.40 -5.44
N SER A 52 -7.47 15.65 -4.20
CA SER A 52 -6.08 16.07 -3.95
C SER A 52 -5.09 14.96 -4.28
N ASP A 53 -5.42 13.71 -3.95
CA ASP A 53 -4.60 12.54 -4.28
C ASP A 53 -4.50 12.36 -5.79
N LEU A 54 -5.63 12.46 -6.50
CA LEU A 54 -5.69 12.39 -7.96
C LEU A 54 -4.87 13.51 -8.61
N ASN A 55 -4.93 14.73 -8.09
CA ASN A 55 -4.12 15.85 -8.58
C ASN A 55 -2.61 15.60 -8.40
N ILE A 56 -2.20 15.00 -7.27
CA ILE A 56 -0.79 14.62 -7.05
C ILE A 56 -0.37 13.56 -8.07
N LEU A 57 -1.19 12.52 -8.29
CA LEU A 57 -0.92 11.47 -9.26
C LEU A 57 -0.83 12.01 -10.68
N ALA A 58 -1.72 12.94 -11.06
CA ALA A 58 -1.69 13.62 -12.34
C ALA A 58 -0.38 14.39 -12.56
N VAL A 59 0.10 15.11 -11.55
CA VAL A 59 1.37 15.81 -11.60
C VAL A 59 2.55 14.84 -11.70
N CYS A 60 2.52 13.72 -10.98
CA CYS A 60 3.57 12.71 -11.04
C CYS A 60 3.64 12.07 -12.43
N HIS A 61 2.48 11.72 -12.99
CA HIS A 61 2.34 11.17 -14.33
C HIS A 61 2.83 12.15 -15.40
N PHE A 62 2.38 13.40 -15.35
CA PHE A 62 2.83 14.46 -16.26
C PHE A 62 4.35 14.67 -16.23
N ARG A 63 4.99 14.47 -15.06
CA ARG A 63 6.44 14.61 -14.89
C ARG A 63 7.23 13.34 -15.18
N GLY A 64 6.56 12.22 -15.52
CA GLY A 64 7.22 10.92 -15.68
C GLY A 64 7.88 10.41 -14.39
N GLN A 65 7.45 10.91 -13.23
CA GLN A 65 7.97 10.48 -11.93
C GLN A 65 7.33 9.14 -11.57
N PRO A 66 8.12 8.09 -11.24
CA PRO A 66 7.56 6.81 -10.79
C PRO A 66 6.73 6.98 -9.52
N TYR A 67 5.52 6.41 -9.53
CA TYR A 67 4.63 6.39 -8.36
C TYR A 67 3.95 5.04 -8.20
N VAL A 68 3.57 4.73 -6.97
CA VAL A 68 2.79 3.55 -6.58
C VAL A 68 1.73 4.00 -5.58
N VAL A 69 0.53 3.44 -5.67
CA VAL A 69 -0.56 3.74 -4.75
C VAL A 69 -0.79 2.55 -3.86
N ILE A 70 -0.97 2.79 -2.56
CA ILE A 70 -1.27 1.75 -1.60
C ILE A 70 -2.47 2.15 -0.77
N ARG A 71 -3.37 1.19 -0.61
CA ARG A 71 -4.48 1.25 0.34
C ARG A 71 -4.04 0.62 1.65
N SER A 72 -3.82 1.45 2.66
CA SER A 72 -3.45 1.00 4.00
C SER A 72 -4.68 0.68 4.86
N GLN A 73 -4.46 0.05 6.01
CA GLN A 73 -5.50 -0.31 6.99
C GLN A 73 -6.53 -1.35 6.50
N ALA A 74 -6.18 -2.16 5.48
CA ALA A 74 -7.04 -3.22 4.98
C ALA A 74 -7.51 -4.17 6.10
N ASP A 75 -6.64 -4.51 7.03
CA ASP A 75 -6.92 -5.33 8.22
C ASP A 75 -8.04 -4.76 9.09
N THR A 76 -8.03 -3.44 9.30
CA THR A 76 -9.06 -2.74 10.08
C THR A 76 -10.39 -2.73 9.32
N HIS A 77 -10.36 -2.47 8.01
CA HIS A 77 -11.58 -2.49 7.18
C HIS A 77 -12.23 -3.88 7.12
N ILE A 78 -11.42 -4.93 7.00
CA ILE A 78 -11.90 -6.31 6.98
C ILE A 78 -12.51 -6.67 8.34
N ARG A 79 -11.84 -6.33 9.44
CA ARG A 79 -12.35 -6.59 10.81
C ARG A 79 -13.67 -5.90 11.06
N ASN A 80 -13.75 -4.59 10.78
CA ASN A 80 -14.99 -3.83 10.97
C ASN A 80 -16.13 -4.44 10.13
N LYS A 81 -15.86 -4.84 8.89
CA LYS A 81 -16.88 -5.47 8.04
C LYS A 81 -17.36 -6.83 8.57
N ALA A 82 -16.44 -7.64 9.11
CA ALA A 82 -16.79 -8.91 9.73
C ALA A 82 -17.70 -8.71 10.96
N GLU A 83 -17.34 -7.75 11.82
CA GLU A 83 -18.09 -7.40 13.03
C GLU A 83 -19.45 -6.79 12.72
N ASP A 84 -19.51 -5.78 11.85
CA ASP A 84 -20.74 -5.04 11.51
C ASP A 84 -21.82 -5.93 10.88
N ARG A 85 -21.41 -6.97 10.15
CA ARG A 85 -22.31 -7.87 9.41
C ARG A 85 -22.43 -9.26 10.03
N GLY A 86 -21.72 -9.53 11.13
CA GLY A 86 -21.69 -10.84 11.78
C GLY A 86 -21.27 -11.98 10.84
N MET A 87 -20.33 -11.72 9.92
CA MET A 87 -19.87 -12.67 8.90
C MET A 87 -18.46 -13.20 9.22
N PRO A 88 -18.09 -14.39 8.72
CA PRO A 88 -16.73 -14.90 8.89
C PRO A 88 -15.70 -13.97 8.22
N VAL A 89 -14.51 -13.89 8.81
CA VAL A 89 -13.40 -13.02 8.34
C VAL A 89 -13.03 -13.31 6.89
N SER A 90 -13.00 -14.58 6.50
CA SER A 90 -12.73 -15.00 5.11
C SER A 90 -13.75 -14.44 4.10
N GLU A 91 -15.03 -14.35 4.47
CA GLU A 91 -16.05 -13.71 3.63
C GLU A 91 -15.88 -12.19 3.60
N ALA A 92 -15.57 -11.57 4.75
CA ALA A 92 -15.33 -10.13 4.84
C ALA A 92 -14.12 -9.69 3.99
N LEU A 93 -13.04 -10.48 4.01
CA LEU A 93 -11.85 -10.30 3.17
C LEU A 93 -12.22 -10.34 1.69
N GLN A 94 -12.90 -11.40 1.25
CA GLN A 94 -13.27 -11.54 -0.16
C GLN A 94 -14.16 -10.39 -0.64
N ARG A 95 -15.12 -9.98 0.19
CA ARG A 95 -15.99 -8.83 -0.11
C ARG A 95 -15.21 -7.54 -0.19
N TYR A 96 -14.26 -7.31 0.72
CA TYR A 96 -13.42 -6.13 0.71
C TYR A 96 -12.56 -6.06 -0.57
N ILE A 97 -11.88 -7.15 -0.95
CA ILE A 97 -11.11 -7.22 -2.20
C ILE A 97 -12.00 -6.94 -3.41
N ASN A 98 -13.18 -7.57 -3.46
CA ASN A 98 -14.11 -7.38 -4.57
C ASN A 98 -14.61 -5.94 -4.67
N GLU A 99 -14.93 -5.29 -3.54
CA GLU A 99 -15.36 -3.89 -3.51
C GLU A 99 -14.24 -2.96 -3.97
N VAL A 100 -13.00 -3.16 -3.50
CA VAL A 100 -11.84 -2.38 -3.95
C VAL A 100 -11.61 -2.56 -5.46
N HIS A 101 -11.72 -3.79 -5.98
CA HIS A 101 -11.59 -4.03 -7.42
C HIS A 101 -12.71 -3.37 -8.23
N GLN A 102 -13.94 -3.36 -7.73
CA GLN A 102 -15.04 -2.65 -8.37
C GLN A 102 -14.86 -1.13 -8.31
N GLU A 103 -14.36 -0.59 -7.19
CA GLU A 103 -14.01 0.82 -7.07
C GLU A 103 -12.94 1.22 -8.09
N LYS A 104 -11.88 0.42 -8.26
CA LYS A 104 -10.86 0.65 -9.29
C LYS A 104 -11.50 0.73 -10.69
N GLN A 105 -12.35 -0.24 -11.03
CA GLN A 105 -13.05 -0.25 -12.33
C GLN A 105 -13.96 0.97 -12.51
N ASN A 106 -14.67 1.39 -11.46
CA ASN A 106 -15.58 2.53 -11.50
C ASN A 106 -14.84 3.88 -11.53
N ALA A 107 -13.68 3.98 -10.85
CA ALA A 107 -12.82 5.15 -10.86
C ALA A 107 -12.22 5.35 -12.25
N THR A 108 -11.73 4.28 -12.90
CA THR A 108 -11.32 4.32 -14.31
C THR A 108 -12.40 4.94 -15.21
N VAL A 109 -13.69 4.65 -14.99
CA VAL A 109 -14.79 5.20 -15.80
C VAL A 109 -15.04 6.69 -15.52
N LYS A 110 -14.96 7.14 -14.27
CA LYS A 110 -15.20 8.55 -13.89
C LYS A 110 -14.02 9.48 -14.16
N ASP A 111 -12.79 8.95 -14.10
CA ASP A 111 -11.57 9.74 -14.27
C ASP A 111 -11.23 10.00 -15.75
N ILE A 112 -11.72 9.14 -16.66
CA ILE A 112 -11.64 9.34 -18.13
C ILE A 112 -12.30 10.67 -18.55
N GLU A 113 -13.32 11.14 -17.82
CA GLU A 113 -14.02 12.38 -18.14
C GLU A 113 -13.34 13.64 -17.57
N ASN A 114 -12.51 13.53 -16.52
CA ASN A 114 -12.01 14.71 -15.77
C ASN A 114 -10.49 14.93 -15.83
N VAL A 115 -9.65 13.90 -16.00
CA VAL A 115 -8.19 14.03 -15.84
C VAL A 115 -7.40 13.60 -17.10
N GLY A 116 -8.08 13.02 -18.09
CA GLY A 116 -7.50 12.58 -19.35
C GLY A 116 -7.16 11.08 -19.38
N PRO A 117 -7.16 10.45 -20.56
CA PRO A 117 -7.16 8.99 -20.72
C PRO A 117 -5.89 8.27 -20.21
N GLU A 118 -4.78 8.99 -20.01
CA GLU A 118 -3.47 8.39 -19.73
C GLU A 118 -3.28 7.94 -18.26
N LEU A 119 -3.98 8.57 -17.30
CA LEU A 119 -3.96 8.15 -15.88
C LEU A 119 -4.87 6.94 -15.60
N SER A 120 -5.85 6.70 -16.47
CA SER A 120 -6.99 5.81 -16.18
C SER A 120 -6.67 4.31 -16.22
N SER A 121 -5.56 3.91 -16.82
CA SER A 121 -5.32 2.51 -17.23
C SER A 121 -4.23 1.78 -16.44
N SER A 122 -3.53 2.42 -15.49
CA SER A 122 -2.42 1.76 -14.76
C SER A 122 -2.18 2.27 -13.35
N LEU A 123 -3.24 2.63 -12.63
CA LEU A 123 -3.12 2.97 -11.22
C LEU A 123 -2.92 1.68 -10.42
N ASP A 124 -1.65 1.32 -10.20
CA ASP A 124 -1.22 0.22 -9.36
C ASP A 124 -1.60 0.52 -7.89
N ASP A 125 -2.86 0.31 -7.52
CA ASP A 125 -3.41 0.51 -6.18
C ASP A 125 -3.38 -0.80 -5.39
N PHE A 126 -2.34 -1.01 -4.58
CA PHE A 126 -2.16 -2.25 -3.84
C PHE A 126 -2.89 -2.24 -2.50
N ILE A 127 -3.60 -3.32 -2.19
CA ILE A 127 -4.20 -3.53 -0.87
C ILE A 127 -3.13 -4.06 0.08
N VAL A 128 -2.79 -3.28 1.10
CA VAL A 128 -1.73 -3.64 2.05
C VAL A 128 -2.21 -3.61 3.50
N SER A 129 -1.85 -4.66 4.23
CA SER A 129 -1.89 -4.76 5.67
C SER A 129 -0.50 -4.49 6.25
N LYS A 130 -0.46 -3.71 7.33
CA LYS A 130 0.77 -3.45 8.08
C LYS A 130 1.45 -4.76 8.49
N MET A 131 0.66 -5.75 8.88
CA MET A 131 1.16 -7.05 9.33
C MET A 131 1.68 -7.89 8.16
N GLY A 132 1.03 -7.84 6.99
CA GLY A 132 1.48 -8.51 5.77
C GLY A 132 2.85 -8.01 5.31
N ILE A 133 3.04 -6.68 5.27
CA ILE A 133 4.35 -6.08 4.94
C ILE A 133 5.41 -6.54 5.95
N PHE A 134 5.09 -6.48 7.24
CA PHE A 134 6.04 -6.88 8.28
C PHE A 134 6.44 -8.36 8.14
N GLN A 135 5.51 -9.26 7.85
CA GLN A 135 5.82 -10.69 7.63
C GLN A 135 6.76 -10.90 6.46
N LEU A 136 6.48 -10.29 5.30
CA LEU A 136 7.30 -10.46 4.10
C LEU A 136 8.72 -9.93 4.30
N VAL A 137 8.86 -8.75 4.91
CA VAL A 137 10.18 -8.15 5.20
C VAL A 137 10.94 -8.96 6.26
N THR A 138 10.24 -9.45 7.29
CA THR A 138 10.87 -10.18 8.40
C THR A 138 10.99 -11.68 8.18
N GLY A 139 10.40 -12.23 7.11
CA GLY A 139 10.29 -13.67 6.87
C GLY A 139 9.65 -14.42 8.05
N SER A 140 8.76 -13.76 8.79
CA SER A 140 8.07 -14.36 9.93
C SER A 140 6.92 -15.22 9.44
N ALA A 141 6.51 -16.22 10.23
CA ALA A 141 5.33 -17.01 9.94
C ALA A 141 4.08 -16.11 9.83
N PRO A 142 3.10 -16.48 8.98
CA PRO A 142 1.85 -15.74 8.88
C PRO A 142 1.18 -15.66 10.27
N PRO A 143 0.48 -14.57 10.57
CA PRO A 143 -0.12 -14.38 11.87
C PRO A 143 -1.31 -15.33 11.99
N SER A 144 -1.66 -15.69 13.21
CA SER A 144 -2.89 -16.45 13.46
C SER A 144 -4.16 -15.64 13.15
N ASP A 145 -4.04 -14.32 13.05
CA ASP A 145 -5.14 -13.43 12.68
C ASP A 145 -5.36 -13.45 11.16
N GLU A 146 -6.50 -14.01 10.74
CA GLU A 146 -6.93 -14.08 9.33
C GLU A 146 -7.05 -12.69 8.69
N CYS A 147 -7.35 -11.64 9.46
CA CYS A 147 -7.39 -10.25 8.97
C CYS A 147 -5.99 -9.68 8.66
N ALA A 148 -4.93 -10.31 9.14
CA ALA A 148 -3.55 -9.83 9.05
C ALA A 148 -2.70 -10.62 8.04
N GLN A 149 -3.34 -11.49 7.26
CA GLN A 149 -2.67 -12.24 6.19
C GLN A 149 -2.29 -11.32 5.02
N VAL A 150 -1.30 -11.77 4.25
CA VAL A 150 -0.82 -11.12 3.04
C VAL A 150 -1.93 -11.12 1.98
N ILE A 151 -2.26 -9.95 1.46
CA ILE A 151 -3.26 -9.68 0.41
C ILE A 151 -2.51 -9.40 -0.90
N GLU A 152 -1.89 -8.23 -1.06
CA GLU A 152 -1.15 -7.83 -2.27
C GLU A 152 0.28 -7.29 -1.96
N GLU A 153 0.75 -7.46 -0.74
CA GLU A 153 2.03 -6.88 -0.28
C GLU A 153 3.23 -7.46 -1.02
N GLU A 154 3.17 -8.71 -1.48
CA GLU A 154 4.26 -9.28 -2.28
C GLU A 154 4.38 -8.56 -3.63
N SER A 155 3.25 -8.36 -4.32
CA SER A 155 3.20 -7.62 -5.59
C SER A 155 3.68 -6.18 -5.41
N PHE A 156 3.29 -5.54 -4.32
CA PHE A 156 3.75 -4.21 -3.94
C PHE A 156 5.28 -4.16 -3.73
N LEU A 157 5.84 -5.09 -2.95
CA LEU A 157 7.28 -5.11 -2.68
C LEU A 157 8.11 -5.45 -3.92
N ARG A 158 7.60 -6.32 -4.80
CA ARG A 158 8.20 -6.59 -6.12
C ARG A 158 8.18 -5.36 -7.01
N ARG A 159 7.08 -4.59 -7.01
CA ARG A 159 6.94 -3.34 -7.76
C ARG A 159 7.99 -2.31 -7.33
N LEU A 160 8.33 -2.28 -6.05
CA LEU A 160 9.39 -1.43 -5.49
C LEU A 160 10.80 -2.02 -5.65
N GLY A 161 10.96 -3.23 -6.18
CA GLY A 161 12.26 -3.90 -6.31
C GLY A 161 12.92 -4.27 -4.97
N LEU A 162 12.13 -4.46 -3.92
CA LEU A 162 12.64 -4.72 -2.56
C LEU A 162 12.82 -6.22 -2.24
N ILE A 163 12.15 -7.10 -3.00
CA ILE A 163 12.20 -8.56 -2.88
C ILE A 163 12.21 -9.24 -4.26
#